data_AF-A0A4Q3CK24-F1
#
_entry.id   AF-A0A4Q3CK24-F1
#
_cell.length_a   1.000
_cell.length_b   1.000
_cell.length_c   1.000
_cell.angle_alpha   90.00
_cell.angle_beta   90.00
_cell.angle_gamma   90.00
#
_symmetry.space_group_name_H-M   'P 1'
#
loop_
_entity.id
_entity.type
_entity.pdbx_description
1 polymer ?
#
loop_
_entity_poly.entity_id
_entity_poly.type
_entity_poly.pdbx_seq_one_letter_code
_entity_poly.pdbx_strand_id
1 'polypeptide(L)'
;MEQFKVTRIYTDAAGDSHFENIEYPLHSQGIIGALSDKVRVKDLLFRTVAIDYDYNFHNAPAKQFVILLDGEIEIETSGGEKRVFVSGEVLQVEDTEGKGHR
;
A
#
# COMPACT_ATOMS: atom_id res chain seq x y z
N MET A 1 -5.67 -15.85 -15.08
CA MET A 1 -6.78 -15.42 -14.20
C MET A 1 -6.65 -13.93 -14.05
N GLU A 2 -7.75 -13.19 -14.06
CA GLU A 2 -7.70 -11.73 -13.89
C GLU A 2 -7.37 -11.42 -12.42
N GLN A 3 -6.62 -10.35 -12.17
CA GLN A 3 -6.09 -10.04 -10.84
C GLN A 3 -5.92 -8.54 -10.67
N PHE A 4 -6.15 -8.05 -9.46
CA PHE A 4 -5.89 -6.68 -9.08
C PHE A 4 -4.55 -6.62 -8.34
N LYS A 5 -3.60 -5.85 -8.87
CA LYS A 5 -2.25 -5.72 -8.29
C LYS A 5 -2.25 -4.67 -7.19
N VAL A 6 -1.59 -4.99 -6.08
CA VAL A 6 -1.39 -4.10 -4.93
C VAL A 6 0.07 -4.17 -4.54
N THR A 7 0.68 -3.03 -4.21
CA THR A 7 2.02 -3.04 -3.62
C THR A 7 1.90 -3.15 -2.12
N ARG A 8 2.46 -4.20 -1.55
CA ARG A 8 2.57 -4.40 -0.10
C ARG A 8 3.87 -3.80 0.41
N ILE A 9 3.80 -3.11 1.55
CA ILE A 9 4.95 -2.69 2.34
C ILE A 9 4.92 -3.49 3.63
N TYR A 10 5.97 -4.24 3.95
CA TYR A 10 6.01 -5.11 5.12
C TYR A 10 7.39 -5.13 5.75
N THR A 11 7.43 -5.48 7.04
CA THR A 11 8.68 -5.68 7.80
C THR A 11 9.11 -7.14 7.74
N ASP A 12 10.37 -7.41 7.43
CA ASP A 12 10.95 -8.75 7.47
C ASP A 12 11.42 -9.16 8.88
N ALA A 13 12.00 -10.35 9.00
CA ALA A 13 12.53 -10.87 10.26
C ALA A 13 13.75 -10.11 10.80
N ALA A 14 14.45 -9.32 9.97
CA ALA A 14 15.57 -8.47 10.38
C ALA A 14 15.12 -7.06 10.81
N GLY A 15 13.82 -6.76 10.70
CA GLY A 15 13.25 -5.45 11.00
C GLY A 15 13.38 -4.47 9.85
N ASP A 16 13.75 -4.92 8.65
CA ASP A 16 13.83 -4.12 7.44
C ASP A 16 12.50 -4.10 6.70
N SER A 17 12.10 -2.94 6.16
CA SER A 17 10.91 -2.83 5.32
C SER A 17 11.23 -3.17 3.87
N HIS A 18 10.23 -3.73 3.17
CA HIS A 18 10.35 -4.18 1.79
C HIS A 18 9.08 -3.91 1.01
N PHE A 19 9.22 -3.78 -0.31
CA PHE A 19 8.09 -3.84 -1.24
C PHE A 19 7.86 -5.28 -1.72
N GLU A 20 6.60 -5.65 -1.83
CA GLU A 20 6.17 -6.90 -2.48
C GLU A 20 4.96 -6.61 -3.37
N ASN A 21 4.96 -7.12 -4.60
CA ASN A 21 3.76 -7.07 -5.42
C ASN A 21 2.87 -8.25 -5.04
N ILE A 22 1.69 -7.96 -4.51
CA ILE A 22 0.67 -8.95 -4.21
C ILE A 22 -0.50 -8.81 -5.17
N GLU A 23 -1.29 -9.88 -5.28
CA GLU A 23 -2.35 -9.98 -6.27
C GLU A 23 -3.63 -10.44 -5.58
N TYR A 24 -4.70 -9.67 -5.78
CA TYR A 24 -6.05 -10.06 -5.40
C TYR A 24 -6.72 -10.74 -6.60
N PRO A 25 -7.02 -12.04 -6.54
CA PRO A 25 -7.68 -12.74 -7.63
C PRO A 25 -9.04 -12.08 -7.92
N LEU A 26 -9.35 -11.93 -9.20
CA LEU A 26 -10.66 -11.46 -9.66
C LEU A 26 -11.44 -12.62 -10.27
N HIS A 27 -12.69 -12.76 -9.83
CA HIS A 27 -13.59 -13.83 -10.22
C HIS A 27 -14.73 -13.25 -11.06
N SER A 28 -14.93 -13.78 -12.26
CA SER A 28 -16.04 -13.36 -13.12
C SER A 28 -17.38 -13.53 -12.42
N GLN A 29 -18.21 -12.48 -12.48
CA GLN A 29 -19.58 -12.43 -11.97
C GLN A 29 -20.58 -12.20 -13.11
N GLY A 30 -20.24 -12.61 -14.33
CA GLY A 30 -21.06 -12.39 -15.52
C GLY A 30 -21.06 -10.93 -15.96
N ILE A 31 -22.26 -10.35 -16.16
CA ILE A 31 -22.43 -9.03 -16.79
C ILE A 31 -21.84 -7.86 -15.97
N ILE A 32 -21.63 -8.04 -14.67
CA ILE A 32 -21.10 -6.97 -13.79
C ILE A 32 -19.56 -6.89 -13.79
N GLY A 33 -18.88 -7.79 -14.51
CA GLY A 33 -17.42 -7.88 -14.54
C GLY A 33 -16.84 -8.90 -13.56
N ALA A 34 -15.56 -8.75 -13.21
CA ALA A 34 -14.86 -9.62 -12.26
C ALA A 34 -14.60 -8.89 -10.95
N LEU A 35 -14.81 -9.58 -9.82
CA LEU A 35 -14.68 -9.03 -8.47
C LEU A 35 -13.68 -9.85 -7.65
N SER A 36 -12.94 -9.21 -6.76
CA SER A 36 -12.17 -9.92 -5.74
C SER A 36 -13.08 -10.43 -4.63
N ASP A 37 -12.54 -11.29 -3.78
CA ASP A 37 -13.11 -11.49 -2.45
C ASP A 37 -13.19 -10.17 -1.67
N LYS A 38 -14.17 -10.08 -0.77
CA LYS A 38 -14.36 -8.90 0.07
C LYS A 38 -13.24 -8.78 1.09
N VAL A 39 -12.57 -7.64 1.10
CA VAL A 39 -11.62 -7.28 2.16
C VAL A 39 -12.35 -6.47 3.22
N ARG A 40 -12.43 -6.99 4.44
CA ARG A 40 -13.03 -6.25 5.56
C ARG A 40 -12.00 -5.27 6.14
N VAL A 41 -12.35 -3.99 6.15
CA VAL A 41 -11.60 -2.95 6.88
C VAL A 41 -12.32 -2.61 8.19
N LYS A 42 -11.56 -2.17 9.19
CA LYS A 42 -12.10 -1.75 10.48
C LYS A 42 -12.64 -0.32 10.41
N ASP A 43 -11.82 0.58 9.89
CA ASP A 43 -12.09 2.01 9.80
C ASP A 43 -11.77 2.48 8.36
N LEU A 44 -12.47 3.53 7.91
CA LEU A 44 -12.19 4.23 6.65
C LEU A 44 -12.02 5.71 6.96
N LEU A 45 -10.96 6.29 6.43
CA LEU A 45 -10.63 7.70 6.61
C LEU A 45 -10.18 8.32 5.29
N PHE A 46 -10.40 9.62 5.16
CA PHE A 46 -9.88 10.43 4.07
C PHE A 46 -8.75 11.30 4.62
N ARG A 47 -7.63 11.35 3.89
CA ARG A 47 -6.43 12.10 4.27
C ARG A 47 -6.03 13.03 3.14
N THR A 48 -5.64 14.23 3.51
CA THR A 48 -4.94 15.19 2.65
C THR A 48 -3.64 15.58 3.35
N VAL A 49 -2.58 15.79 2.58
CA VAL A 49 -1.29 16.29 3.04
C VAL A 49 -0.87 17.49 2.22
N ALA A 50 0.04 18.30 2.76
CA ALA A 50 0.68 19.37 2.01
C ALA A 50 1.62 18.78 0.94
N ILE A 51 1.85 19.53 -0.14
CA ILE A 51 2.69 19.09 -1.27
C ILE A 51 4.18 18.93 -0.89
N ASP A 52 4.60 19.63 0.15
CA ASP A 52 5.95 19.58 0.72
C ASP A 52 6.05 18.59 1.89
N TYR A 53 5.07 17.70 2.05
CA TYR A 53 5.11 16.65 3.06
C TYR A 53 6.24 15.66 2.77
N ASP A 54 7.31 15.74 3.55
CA ASP A 54 8.43 14.79 3.59
C ASP A 54 8.58 14.31 5.03
N TYR A 55 8.15 13.07 5.29
CA TYR A 55 8.21 12.49 6.62
C TYR A 55 9.34 11.48 6.70
N ASN A 56 10.19 11.60 7.71
CA ASN A 56 11.34 10.71 7.86
C ASN A 56 10.89 9.28 8.20
N PHE A 57 11.82 8.32 8.18
CA PHE A 57 11.56 6.91 8.47
C PHE A 57 10.64 6.71 9.69
N HIS A 58 9.54 6.00 9.46
CA HIS A 58 8.48 5.77 10.42
C HIS A 58 7.74 4.46 10.11
N ASN A 59 7.07 3.92 11.12
CA ASN A 59 6.18 2.78 10.94
C ASN A 59 4.78 3.22 10.57
N ALA A 60 4.07 2.40 9.80
CA ALA A 60 2.65 2.59 9.62
C ALA A 60 1.92 2.46 10.97
N PRO A 61 0.94 3.33 11.27
CA PRO A 61 0.24 3.30 12.57
C PRO A 61 -0.68 2.06 12.73
N ALA A 62 -1.00 1.39 11.62
CA ALA A 62 -1.78 0.16 11.58
C ALA A 62 -1.57 -0.52 10.21
N LYS A 63 -1.91 -1.82 10.14
CA LYS A 63 -2.09 -2.51 8.86
C LYS A 63 -3.27 -1.90 8.14
N GLN A 64 -3.04 -1.28 7.00
CA GLN A 64 -4.07 -0.50 6.31
C GLN A 64 -3.82 -0.42 4.81
N PHE A 65 -4.88 -0.04 4.10
CA PHE A 65 -4.76 0.32 2.69
C PHE A 65 -4.54 1.81 2.55
N VAL A 66 -3.66 2.19 1.63
CA VAL A 66 -3.56 3.55 1.11
C VAL A 66 -3.96 3.50 -0.34
N ILE A 67 -5.04 4.20 -0.69
CA ILE A 67 -5.51 4.33 -2.07
C ILE A 67 -5.18 5.74 -2.53
N LEU A 68 -4.28 5.86 -3.50
CA LEU A 68 -3.92 7.17 -4.05
C LEU A 68 -5.02 7.65 -4.98
N LEU A 69 -5.69 8.74 -4.60
CA LEU A 69 -6.77 9.34 -5.40
C LEU A 69 -6.27 10.48 -6.30
N ASP A 70 -5.16 11.12 -5.93
CA ASP A 70 -4.55 12.24 -6.64
C ASP A 70 -3.05 12.31 -6.32
N GLY A 71 -2.30 13.03 -7.16
CA GLY A 71 -0.87 13.28 -6.99
C GLY A 71 0.02 12.05 -7.12
N GLU A 72 1.23 12.18 -6.56
CA GLU A 72 2.24 11.15 -6.49
C GLU A 72 2.94 11.18 -5.13
N ILE A 73 3.44 10.02 -4.68
CA ILE A 73 4.29 9.91 -3.49
C ILE A 73 5.52 9.08 -3.85
N GLU A 74 6.70 9.45 -3.35
CA GLU A 74 7.86 8.56 -3.30
C GLU A 74 7.86 7.87 -1.93
N ILE A 75 8.10 6.56 -1.92
CA ILE A 75 8.36 5.80 -0.69
C ILE A 75 9.72 5.12 -0.81
N GLU A 76 10.52 5.22 0.24
CA GLU A 76 11.79 4.56 0.45
C GLU A 76 11.69 3.51 1.57
N THR A 77 12.04 2.28 1.26
CA THR A 77 12.19 1.20 2.26
C THR A 77 13.49 1.35 3.04
N SER A 78 13.62 0.69 4.20
CA SER A 78 14.84 0.77 5.02
C SER A 78 16.06 0.11 4.34
N GLY A 79 15.83 -0.75 3.34
CA GLY A 79 16.87 -1.28 2.46
C GLY A 79 17.34 -0.30 1.37
N GLY A 80 16.72 0.87 1.26
CA GLY A 80 17.03 1.92 0.28
C GLY A 80 16.33 1.75 -1.08
N GLU A 81 15.44 0.76 -1.24
CA GLU A 81 14.61 0.68 -2.45
C GLU A 81 13.59 1.82 -2.44
N LYS A 82 13.55 2.61 -3.52
CA LYS A 82 12.63 3.73 -3.72
C LYS A 82 11.64 3.42 -4.84
N ARG A 83 10.37 3.78 -4.64
CA ARG A 83 9.33 3.71 -5.69
C ARG A 83 8.47 4.96 -5.64
N VAL A 84 8.07 5.43 -6.83
CA VAL A 84 7.06 6.48 -6.98
C VAL A 84 5.73 5.82 -7.27
N PHE A 85 4.71 6.18 -6.51
CA PHE A 85 3.34 5.73 -6.68
C PHE A 85 2.45 6.88 -7.11
N VAL A 86 1.49 6.61 -7.98
CA VAL A 86 0.61 7.62 -8.60
C VAL A 86 -0.87 7.34 -8.31
N SER A 87 -1.72 8.33 -8.62
CA SER A 87 -3.19 8.17 -8.55
C SER A 87 -3.68 6.89 -9.25
N GLY A 88 -4.59 6.18 -8.59
CA GLY A 88 -5.15 4.90 -9.01
C GLY A 88 -4.44 3.69 -8.41
N GLU A 89 -3.25 3.86 -7.84
CA GLU A 89 -2.53 2.76 -7.20
C GLU A 89 -2.99 2.53 -5.76
N VAL A 90 -2.91 1.26 -5.34
CA VAL A 90 -3.29 0.79 -4.01
C VAL A 90 -2.07 0.19 -3.34
N LEU A 91 -1.82 0.64 -2.11
CA LEU A 91 -0.79 0.09 -1.23
C LEU A 91 -1.44 -0.65 -0.08
N GLN A 92 -0.90 -1.81 0.28
CA GLN A 92 -1.20 -2.50 1.53
C GLN A 92 0.00 -2.32 2.47
N VAL A 93 -0.13 -1.38 3.39
CA VAL A 93 0.97 -0.99 4.28
C VAL A 93 0.83 -1.75 5.59
N GLU A 94 1.81 -2.59 5.91
CA GLU A 94 1.81 -3.51 7.05
C GLU A 94 3.07 -3.44 7.92
N ASP A 95 4.02 -2.56 7.59
CA ASP A 95 5.27 -2.33 8.33
C ASP A 95 5.03 -1.52 9.62
N THR A 96 4.21 -2.08 10.51
CA THR A 96 3.82 -1.47 11.78
C THR A 96 4.91 -1.54 12.86
N GLU A 97 6.03 -2.17 12.55
CA GLU A 97 7.18 -2.38 13.43
C GLU A 97 8.50 -2.41 12.64
N GLY A 98 9.64 -2.42 13.33
CA GLY A 98 10.96 -2.38 12.68
C GLY A 98 11.36 -0.97 12.25
N LYS A 99 12.20 -0.85 11.23
CA LYS A 99 12.78 0.43 10.78
C LYS A 99 11.79 1.30 9.98
N GLY A 100 10.71 0.70 9.46
CA GLY A 100 9.65 1.40 8.74
C GLY A 100 10.07 1.87 7.35
N HIS A 101 9.31 2.80 6.78
CA HIS A 101 9.56 3.43 5.49
C HIS A 101 9.63 4.96 5.63
N ARG A 102 10.15 5.62 4.60
CA ARG A 102 10.14 7.07 4.46
C ARG A 102 9.30 7.46 3.26
#